data_AF-I3JL08-F1
#
_entry.id   AF-I3JL08-F1
#
_cell.length_a   1.000
_cell.length_b   1.000
_cell.length_c   1.000
_cell.angle_alpha   90.00
_cell.angle_beta   90.00
_cell.angle_gamma   90.00
#
_symmetry.space_group_name_H-M   'P 1'
#
loop_
_entity.id
_entity.type
_entity.pdbx_description
1 polymer ?
#
loop_
_entity_poly.entity_id
_entity_poly.type
_entity_poly.pdbx_seq_one_letter_code
_entity_poly.pdbx_strand_id
1 'polypeptide(L)'
;MVLESESGRRAESMSGCDRVIFEATRLLCTAGGALRLPQLYEELRQLCGVSEELLCELVYGHPRFLLVRGPETDGWLRPEDCTVLAQTSLRVCASHRRGEPCADCDQLHLCKFYIYGTCKFGKDRKPCRSSHDLQSDHNSRLLKECSLQQLNEDELFLLLLLNDPALLPEVCVHYNKGSGPHGCCSFRDDCTKVHLCQHFVQRDCIFGKKCKRLHAVDEHGRRMLEERGLSCDIIHNLPSIYSNIHQLKAASTSTTSMDIVPEPSHPLEICLHFFRNSCRYQDSCRRVHFHLPYKWEVLDGSTWTELQNMEGIERDFCDPSRTESAGVQTIDFITMTRGMQPVRRLSTVSSVKKPSYYTLTTKWLWYYKGDRGNWVEYGELVSWSTFRITVWELAVEENVYLAPGLKSVSCVLQDEKLRSTSETSCTLEEKYLSNRRAEVRVVKGHREYIISFKGTTSCHLHPRCNCVLMKWSG
;
A
#
# COMPACT_ATOMS: atom_id res chain seq x y z
N MET A 1 6.84 39.40 42.06
CA MET A 1 5.98 39.40 40.85
C MET A 1 6.84 38.96 39.68
N VAL A 2 6.94 37.65 39.49
CA VAL A 2 7.49 37.03 38.29
C VAL A 2 6.35 36.14 37.79
N LEU A 3 5.83 36.49 36.62
CA LEU A 3 4.78 35.72 35.94
C LEU A 3 5.48 34.55 35.26
N GLU A 4 5.29 33.35 35.80
CA GLU A 4 5.66 32.11 35.11
C GLU A 4 4.70 31.88 33.94
N SER A 5 5.30 31.66 32.76
CA SER A 5 4.66 31.46 31.48
C SER A 5 3.89 30.14 31.40
N GLU A 6 2.62 30.22 30.98
CA GLU A 6 1.72 29.11 30.67
C GLU A 6 2.09 28.35 29.38
N SER A 7 3.34 27.88 29.23
CA SER A 7 3.77 27.06 28.08
C SER A 7 3.61 25.55 28.29
N GLY A 8 2.95 25.13 29.36
CA GLY A 8 3.01 23.74 29.86
C GLY A 8 1.78 22.86 29.69
N ARG A 9 0.73 23.23 28.94
CA ARG A 9 -0.48 22.37 28.81
C ARG A 9 -1.15 22.44 27.45
N ARG A 10 -0.81 21.50 26.57
CA ARG A 10 -1.73 20.77 25.65
C ARG A 10 -0.92 19.84 24.74
N ALA A 11 -0.32 18.81 25.32
CA ALA A 11 0.01 17.58 24.60
C ALA A 11 -1.13 16.60 24.87
N GLU A 12 -2.13 16.56 23.99
CA GLU A 12 -3.05 15.43 23.94
C GLU A 12 -2.21 14.16 23.69
N SER A 13 -2.50 13.07 24.41
CA SER A 13 -1.66 11.87 24.40
C SER A 13 -1.69 11.20 23.02
N MET A 14 -0.75 11.57 22.16
CA MET A 14 -0.51 10.91 20.88
C MET A 14 -0.01 9.48 21.14
N SER A 15 -0.45 8.52 20.31
CA SER A 15 0.12 7.17 20.36
C SER A 15 1.61 7.21 19.99
N GLY A 16 2.38 6.20 20.38
CA GLY A 16 3.81 6.11 20.06
C GLY A 16 4.08 6.23 18.55
N CYS A 17 3.24 5.60 17.71
CA CYS A 17 3.36 5.65 16.25
C CYS A 17 3.01 7.02 15.67
N ASP A 18 1.96 7.68 16.17
CA ASP A 18 1.55 9.01 15.69
C ASP A 18 2.64 10.06 15.92
N ARG A 19 3.35 9.96 17.05
CA ARG A 19 4.49 10.82 17.33
C ARG A 19 5.62 10.61 16.33
N VAL A 20 5.97 9.36 16.01
CA VAL A 20 7.03 9.06 15.03
C VAL A 20 6.65 9.57 13.64
N ILE A 21 5.40 9.35 13.20
CA ILE A 21 4.90 9.86 11.91
C ILE A 21 4.98 11.39 11.85
N PHE A 22 4.56 12.07 12.93
CA PHE A 22 4.64 13.52 13.03
C PHE A 22 6.08 14.02 12.93
N GLU A 23 6.98 13.49 13.75
CA GLU A 23 8.40 13.86 13.76
C GLU A 23 9.09 13.58 12.41
N ALA A 24 8.79 12.44 11.79
CA ALA A 24 9.33 12.08 10.47
C ALA A 24 8.84 13.05 9.39
N THR A 25 7.56 13.44 9.44
CA THR A 25 7.01 14.45 8.53
C THR A 25 7.74 15.78 8.70
N ARG A 26 7.96 16.19 9.95
CA ARG A 26 8.62 17.45 10.29
C ARG A 26 10.04 17.48 9.73
N LEU A 27 10.84 16.45 10.03
CA LEU A 27 12.22 16.30 9.57
C LEU A 27 12.33 16.28 8.04
N LEU A 28 11.42 15.58 7.37
CA LEU A 28 11.40 15.56 5.90
C LEU A 28 11.12 16.96 5.36
N CYS A 29 10.16 17.70 5.93
CA CYS A 29 9.84 19.04 5.47
C CYS A 29 10.99 20.03 5.75
N THR A 30 11.59 20.02 6.94
CA THR A 30 12.76 20.89 7.20
C THR A 30 13.95 20.56 6.31
N ALA A 31 14.08 19.31 5.83
CA ALA A 31 15.12 18.88 4.89
C ALA A 31 14.78 19.10 3.40
N GLY A 32 13.76 19.88 3.05
CA GLY A 32 13.40 20.14 1.65
C GLY A 32 12.49 19.07 1.02
N GLY A 33 11.84 18.25 1.83
CA GLY A 33 10.84 17.26 1.45
C GLY A 33 11.34 15.83 1.30
N ALA A 34 12.64 15.60 1.45
CA ALA A 34 13.25 14.30 1.26
C ALA A 34 14.52 14.13 2.10
N LEU A 35 14.74 12.93 2.65
CA LEU A 35 15.96 12.55 3.37
C LEU A 35 16.39 11.14 2.99
N ARG A 36 17.68 10.84 3.07
CA ARG A 36 18.12 9.44 2.99
C ARG A 36 17.62 8.66 4.19
N LEU A 37 17.22 7.40 3.98
CA LEU A 37 16.64 6.57 5.03
C LEU A 37 17.54 6.47 6.28
N PRO A 38 18.88 6.29 6.19
CA PRO A 38 19.72 6.22 7.38
C PRO A 38 19.80 7.56 8.12
N GLN A 39 19.72 8.69 7.40
CA GLN A 39 19.71 10.02 8.02
C GLN A 39 18.41 10.24 8.77
N LEU A 40 17.27 9.88 8.16
CA LEU A 40 15.97 9.96 8.83
C LEU A 40 15.92 9.07 10.08
N TYR A 41 16.49 7.86 10.00
CA TYR A 41 16.54 6.96 11.14
C TYR A 41 17.33 7.53 12.31
N GLU A 42 18.54 8.03 12.06
CA GLU A 42 19.40 8.55 13.13
C GLU A 42 18.76 9.74 13.85
N GLU A 43 18.15 10.67 13.10
CA GLU A 43 17.44 11.83 13.68
C GLU A 43 16.23 11.37 14.52
N LEU A 44 15.42 10.43 14.02
CA LEU A 44 14.24 9.94 14.76
C LEU A 44 14.62 9.12 15.98
N ARG A 45 15.71 8.35 15.90
CA ARG A 45 16.25 7.58 17.03
C ARG A 45 16.66 8.52 18.16
N GLN A 46 17.29 9.65 17.84
CA GLN A 46 17.69 10.65 18.83
C GLN A 46 16.48 11.40 19.40
N LEU A 47 15.48 11.75 18.58
CA LEU A 47 14.33 12.56 19.00
C LEU A 47 13.25 11.78 19.76
N CYS A 48 13.01 10.52 19.40
CA CYS A 48 11.91 9.73 19.94
C CYS A 48 12.22 8.25 20.22
N GLY A 49 13.47 7.82 20.05
CA GLY A 49 13.89 6.45 20.39
C GLY A 49 13.28 5.38 19.49
N VAL A 50 12.98 5.71 18.22
CA VAL A 50 12.40 4.75 17.27
C VAL A 50 13.37 3.58 17.01
N SER A 51 12.82 2.36 16.89
CA SER A 51 13.59 1.20 16.41
C SER A 51 13.62 1.16 14.89
N GLU A 52 14.59 0.44 14.32
CA GLU A 52 14.73 0.30 12.87
C GLU A 52 13.52 -0.42 12.26
N GLU A 53 12.98 -1.44 12.96
CA GLU A 53 11.81 -2.21 12.54
C GLU A 53 10.57 -1.32 12.44
N LEU A 54 10.30 -0.52 13.48
CA LEU A 54 9.15 0.39 13.51
C LEU A 54 9.25 1.47 12.44
N LEU A 55 10.46 2.01 12.20
CA LEU A 55 10.66 2.98 11.12
C LEU A 55 10.35 2.37 9.75
N CYS A 56 10.81 1.15 9.50
CA CYS A 56 10.53 0.46 8.25
C CYS A 56 9.02 0.27 8.06
N GLU A 57 8.31 -0.27 9.06
CA GLU A 57 6.85 -0.44 9.00
C GLU A 57 6.13 0.87 8.63
N LEU A 58 6.52 1.99 9.26
CA LEU A 58 5.92 3.30 9.00
C LEU A 58 6.25 3.82 7.60
N VAL A 59 7.50 3.71 7.14
CA VAL A 59 7.92 4.23 5.84
C VAL A 59 7.36 3.41 4.67
N TYR A 60 7.23 2.09 4.83
CA TYR A 60 6.66 1.21 3.80
C TYR A 60 5.12 1.25 3.75
N GLY A 61 4.46 1.44 4.90
CA GLY A 61 3.00 1.30 5.01
C GLY A 61 2.21 2.61 5.06
N HIS A 62 2.83 3.73 5.44
CA HIS A 62 2.09 4.95 5.73
C HIS A 62 1.92 5.85 4.48
N PRO A 63 0.70 6.33 4.15
CA PRO A 63 0.42 7.12 2.94
C PRO A 63 1.11 8.49 2.88
N ARG A 64 1.84 8.87 3.94
CA ARG A 64 2.60 10.12 4.03
C ARG A 64 4.05 9.99 3.57
N PHE A 65 4.55 8.77 3.45
CA PHE A 65 5.94 8.53 3.09
C PHE A 65 6.00 7.76 1.78
N LEU A 66 6.99 8.12 0.95
CA LEU A 66 7.32 7.37 -0.24
C LEU A 66 8.80 6.99 -0.18
N LEU A 67 9.09 5.70 -0.24
CA LEU A 67 10.46 5.20 -0.35
C LEU A 67 10.89 5.13 -1.82
N VAL A 68 11.96 5.84 -2.17
CA VAL A 68 12.55 5.88 -3.51
C VAL A 68 13.95 5.31 -3.45
N ARG A 69 14.27 4.40 -4.38
CA ARG A 69 15.59 3.78 -4.49
C ARG A 69 16.52 4.64 -5.34
N GLY A 70 17.81 4.64 -4.99
CA GLY A 70 18.88 5.22 -5.79
C GLY A 70 19.13 4.44 -7.09
N PRO A 71 19.97 4.98 -7.99
CA PRO A 71 20.31 4.32 -9.25
C PRO A 71 20.97 2.96 -9.02
N GLU A 72 20.50 1.94 -9.74
CA GLU A 72 21.00 0.56 -9.65
C GLU A 72 22.47 0.48 -10.06
N THR A 73 23.35 0.09 -9.13
CA THR A 73 24.78 -0.15 -9.42
C THR A 73 25.12 -1.63 -9.45
N ASP A 74 24.50 -2.44 -8.59
CA ASP A 74 24.80 -3.88 -8.43
C ASP A 74 23.56 -4.77 -8.16
N GLY A 75 22.35 -4.20 -8.16
CA GLY A 75 21.10 -4.92 -7.90
C GLY A 75 20.84 -5.26 -6.42
N TRP A 76 21.71 -4.84 -5.49
CA TRP A 76 21.51 -5.00 -4.05
C TRP A 76 20.74 -3.82 -3.48
N LEU A 77 19.70 -4.09 -2.69
CA LEU A 77 18.96 -3.03 -1.99
C LEU A 77 19.71 -2.67 -0.70
N ARG A 78 20.35 -1.51 -0.71
CA ARG A 78 21.06 -0.95 0.45
C ARG A 78 20.21 0.17 1.06
N PRO A 79 19.94 0.18 2.38
CA PRO A 79 19.26 1.30 3.05
C PRO A 79 19.92 2.65 2.75
N GLU A 80 21.23 2.67 2.54
CA GLU A 80 22.04 3.85 2.22
C GLU A 80 21.68 4.51 0.88
N ASP A 81 21.10 3.73 -0.03
CA ASP A 81 20.68 4.16 -1.36
C ASP A 81 19.19 4.54 -1.38
N CYS A 82 18.47 4.40 -0.27
CA CYS A 82 17.06 4.73 -0.19
C CYS A 82 16.84 6.18 0.28
N THR A 83 15.88 6.86 -0.34
CA THR A 83 15.41 8.21 0.02
C THR A 83 13.94 8.15 0.37
N VAL A 84 13.56 8.72 1.50
CA VAL A 84 12.17 8.88 1.93
C VAL A 84 11.68 10.27 1.52
N LEU A 85 10.52 10.37 0.90
CA LEU A 85 9.86 11.63 0.55
C LEU A 85 8.57 11.81 1.36
N ALA A 86 8.27 13.06 1.73
CA ALA A 86 7.00 13.42 2.34
C ALA A 86 5.92 13.67 1.27
N GLN A 87 4.72 13.14 1.52
CA GLN A 87 3.56 13.30 0.63
C GLN A 87 2.27 13.54 1.39
N THR A 88 1.29 14.15 0.72
CA THR A 88 -0.06 14.39 1.25
C THR A 88 -1.08 14.38 0.13
N SER A 89 -2.33 14.06 0.46
CA SER A 89 -3.49 14.19 -0.43
C SER A 89 -4.00 15.63 -0.54
N LEU A 90 -3.63 16.52 0.39
CA LEU A 90 -4.13 17.90 0.42
C LEU A 90 -3.66 18.71 -0.79
N ARG A 91 -4.57 19.50 -1.37
CA ARG A 91 -4.32 20.45 -2.46
C ARG A 91 -4.95 21.79 -2.14
N VAL A 92 -4.56 22.84 -2.85
CA VAL A 92 -5.13 24.19 -2.66
C VAL A 92 -6.21 24.46 -3.71
N CYS A 93 -7.40 24.84 -3.27
CA CYS A 93 -8.57 25.02 -4.10
C CYS A 93 -8.37 26.08 -5.17
N ALA A 94 -8.44 25.69 -6.45
CA ALA A 94 -8.25 26.60 -7.58
C ALA A 94 -9.36 27.67 -7.67
N SER A 95 -10.61 27.31 -7.38
CA SER A 95 -11.75 28.24 -7.42
C SER A 95 -11.64 29.30 -6.30
N HIS A 96 -11.29 28.87 -5.08
CA HIS A 96 -11.03 29.80 -3.98
C HIS A 96 -9.87 30.75 -4.29
N ARG A 97 -8.79 30.27 -4.93
CA ARG A 97 -7.68 31.12 -5.37
C ARG A 97 -8.11 32.19 -6.39
N ARG A 98 -9.15 31.93 -7.19
CA ARG A 98 -9.74 32.90 -8.13
C ARG A 98 -10.80 33.80 -7.50
N GLY A 99 -11.16 33.58 -6.23
CA GLY A 99 -12.24 34.30 -5.54
C GLY A 99 -13.63 33.85 -5.98
N GLU A 100 -13.75 32.65 -6.55
CA GLU A 100 -15.01 32.03 -6.91
C GLU A 100 -15.62 31.31 -5.70
N PRO A 101 -16.95 31.29 -5.55
CA PRO A 101 -17.60 30.55 -4.47
C PRO A 101 -17.36 29.05 -4.63
N CYS A 102 -17.18 28.35 -3.51
CA CYS A 102 -17.15 26.89 -3.47
C CYS A 102 -18.13 26.38 -2.40
N ALA A 103 -18.90 25.35 -2.75
CA ALA A 103 -19.72 24.59 -1.81
C ALA A 103 -19.09 23.21 -1.64
N ASP A 104 -19.09 22.67 -0.42
CA ASP A 104 -18.60 21.32 -0.09
C ASP A 104 -17.20 20.99 -0.64
N CYS A 105 -16.26 21.92 -0.48
CA CYS A 105 -14.89 21.76 -0.97
C CYS A 105 -14.07 20.82 -0.06
N ASP A 106 -13.21 20.01 -0.67
CA ASP A 106 -12.25 19.09 -0.02
C ASP A 106 -10.79 19.58 -0.13
N GLN A 107 -10.58 20.81 -0.60
CA GLN A 107 -9.28 21.42 -0.79
C GLN A 107 -9.09 22.64 0.11
N LEU A 108 -7.83 22.93 0.44
CA LEU A 108 -7.47 24.05 1.30
C LEU A 108 -7.80 25.39 0.65
N HIS A 109 -8.38 26.28 1.45
CA HIS A 109 -8.66 27.66 1.10
C HIS A 109 -7.50 28.52 1.59
N LEU A 110 -6.49 28.68 0.74
CA LEU A 110 -5.29 29.44 1.06
C LEU A 110 -4.85 30.35 -0.08
N CYS A 111 -4.35 31.53 0.29
CA CYS A 111 -3.70 32.45 -0.63
C CYS A 111 -2.38 31.86 -1.14
N LYS A 112 -2.23 31.81 -2.47
CA LYS A 112 -1.00 31.35 -3.12
C LYS A 112 0.24 32.15 -2.70
N PHE A 113 0.12 33.47 -2.61
CA PHE A 113 1.24 34.34 -2.21
C PHE A 113 1.54 34.26 -0.71
N TYR A 114 0.59 33.78 0.10
CA TYR A 114 0.83 33.52 1.51
C TYR A 114 1.70 32.26 1.67
N ILE A 115 1.38 31.20 0.93
CA ILE A 115 2.23 30.00 0.82
C ILE A 115 3.64 30.36 0.32
N TYR A 116 3.75 31.35 -0.57
CA TYR A 116 5.05 31.83 -1.05
C TYR A 116 5.81 32.73 -0.05
N GLY A 117 5.17 33.19 1.03
CA GLY A 117 5.77 34.13 1.97
C GLY A 117 5.86 35.58 1.47
N THR A 118 5.23 35.93 0.35
CA THR A 118 5.36 37.25 -0.31
C THR A 118 4.05 38.01 -0.44
N CYS A 119 2.96 37.51 0.15
CA CYS A 119 1.66 38.17 0.05
C CYS A 119 1.72 39.60 0.57
N LYS A 120 1.37 40.55 -0.29
CA LYS A 120 1.38 41.98 0.04
C LYS A 120 0.15 42.42 0.85
N PHE A 121 -0.80 41.52 1.10
CA PHE A 121 -2.08 41.75 1.78
C PHE A 121 -2.21 40.83 3.01
N GLY A 122 -2.91 41.22 4.07
CA GLY A 122 -3.21 40.34 5.22
C GLY A 122 -2.62 40.77 6.58
N LYS A 123 -1.30 40.91 6.73
CA LYS A 123 -0.69 41.39 7.99
C LYS A 123 -0.58 42.92 7.97
N ASP A 124 -1.36 43.62 8.82
CA ASP A 124 -1.40 45.08 9.00
C ASP A 124 -1.67 45.93 7.75
N ARG A 125 -2.26 45.32 6.73
CA ARG A 125 -2.54 45.92 5.42
C ARG A 125 -3.99 45.65 5.01
N LYS A 126 -4.36 46.08 3.79
CA LYS A 126 -5.66 45.72 3.20
C LYS A 126 -5.88 44.20 3.27
N PRO A 127 -7.12 43.76 3.57
CA PRO A 127 -7.44 42.35 3.70
C PRO A 127 -7.17 41.61 2.39
N CYS A 128 -6.57 40.43 2.49
CA CYS A 128 -6.38 39.56 1.34
C CYS A 128 -7.73 38.98 0.89
N ARG A 129 -7.95 38.87 -0.41
CA ARG A 129 -9.16 38.25 -0.97
C ARG A 129 -9.20 36.73 -0.77
N SER A 130 -8.03 36.11 -0.63
CA SER A 130 -7.88 34.69 -0.33
C SER A 130 -7.50 34.52 1.13
N SER A 131 -7.96 33.41 1.74
CA SER A 131 -7.72 33.17 3.17
C SER A 131 -6.23 32.97 3.49
N HIS A 132 -5.79 33.51 4.62
CA HIS A 132 -4.48 33.22 5.23
C HIS A 132 -4.64 32.37 6.50
N ASP A 133 -5.87 31.97 6.81
CA ASP A 133 -6.20 31.32 8.07
C ASP A 133 -6.19 29.80 7.93
N LEU A 134 -5.07 29.21 8.37
CA LEU A 134 -4.92 27.77 8.49
C LEU A 134 -5.84 27.16 9.56
N GLN A 135 -6.28 27.97 10.53
CA GLN A 135 -7.13 27.55 11.64
C GLN A 135 -8.62 27.85 11.42
N SER A 136 -9.00 28.25 10.20
CA SER A 136 -10.40 28.38 9.83
C SER A 136 -11.13 27.03 9.94
N ASP A 137 -12.42 27.04 10.26
CA ASP A 137 -13.24 25.82 10.42
C ASP A 137 -13.08 24.84 9.25
N HIS A 138 -13.00 25.37 8.03
CA HIS A 138 -12.79 24.60 6.82
C HIS A 138 -11.39 23.96 6.74
N ASN A 139 -10.33 24.77 6.88
CA ASN A 139 -8.95 24.29 6.73
C ASN A 139 -8.55 23.37 7.89
N SER A 140 -8.93 23.71 9.13
CA SER A 140 -8.63 22.89 10.32
C SER A 140 -9.23 21.50 10.23
N ARG A 141 -10.44 21.36 9.67
CA ARG A 141 -11.07 20.06 9.45
C ARG A 141 -10.24 19.19 8.52
N LEU A 142 -9.86 19.72 7.34
CA LEU A 142 -9.04 19.00 6.36
C LEU A 142 -7.64 18.65 6.89
N LEU A 143 -7.01 19.58 7.62
CA LEU A 143 -5.71 19.35 8.25
C LEU A 143 -5.80 18.25 9.32
N LYS A 144 -6.88 18.20 10.11
CA LYS A 144 -7.12 17.14 11.11
C LYS A 144 -7.35 15.78 10.47
N GLU A 145 -8.15 15.70 9.41
CA GLU A 145 -8.41 14.45 8.67
C GLU A 145 -7.12 13.83 8.13
N CYS A 146 -6.14 14.67 7.76
CA CYS A 146 -4.85 14.23 7.29
C CYS A 146 -3.78 14.15 8.40
N SER A 147 -4.09 14.44 9.66
CA SER A 147 -3.15 14.52 10.80
C SER A 147 -1.98 15.50 10.59
N LEU A 148 -2.25 16.68 10.02
CA LEU A 148 -1.26 17.73 9.67
C LEU A 148 -1.42 19.02 10.48
N GLN A 149 -2.39 19.08 11.40
CA GLN A 149 -2.72 20.28 12.17
C GLN A 149 -1.61 20.79 13.11
N GLN A 150 -0.61 19.95 13.41
CA GLN A 150 0.51 20.27 14.30
C GLN A 150 1.76 20.77 13.55
N LEU A 151 1.80 20.71 12.22
CA LEU A 151 2.92 21.26 11.44
C LEU A 151 2.89 22.79 11.50
N ASN A 152 4.07 23.41 11.48
CA ASN A 152 4.14 24.86 11.32
C ASN A 152 3.90 25.29 9.85
N GLU A 153 3.81 26.61 9.64
CA GLU A 153 3.52 27.20 8.32
C GLU A 153 4.55 26.77 7.27
N ASP A 154 5.84 26.87 7.56
CA ASP A 154 6.92 26.57 6.60
C ASP A 154 6.93 25.08 6.19
N GLU A 155 6.75 24.19 7.16
CA GLU A 155 6.66 22.75 6.93
C GLU A 155 5.45 22.38 6.07
N LEU A 156 4.29 22.94 6.42
CA LEU A 156 3.05 22.69 5.69
C LEU A 156 3.12 23.27 4.26
N PHE A 157 3.65 24.47 4.10
CA PHE A 157 3.76 25.13 2.79
C PHE A 157 4.70 24.36 1.87
N LEU A 158 5.85 23.91 2.37
CA LEU A 158 6.73 23.06 1.58
C LEU A 158 6.03 21.74 1.19
N LEU A 159 5.35 21.10 2.14
CA LEU A 159 4.60 19.87 1.86
C LEU A 159 3.54 20.09 0.76
N LEU A 160 2.85 21.24 0.77
CA LEU A 160 1.91 21.61 -0.29
C LEU A 160 2.62 21.88 -1.63
N LEU A 161 3.76 22.57 -1.65
CA LEU A 161 4.53 22.81 -2.88
C LEU A 161 5.02 21.51 -3.53
N LEU A 162 5.36 20.49 -2.73
CA LEU A 162 5.77 19.17 -3.21
C LEU A 162 4.60 18.35 -3.79
N ASN A 163 3.37 18.62 -3.35
CA ASN A 163 2.23 17.76 -3.65
C ASN A 163 1.20 18.41 -4.60
N ASP A 164 1.14 19.74 -4.70
CA ASP A 164 0.25 20.49 -5.59
C ASP A 164 1.03 21.19 -6.72
N PRO A 165 1.18 20.55 -7.90
CA PRO A 165 1.89 21.14 -9.03
C PRO A 165 1.30 22.47 -9.54
N ALA A 166 0.02 22.77 -9.27
CA ALA A 166 -0.60 24.03 -9.69
C ALA A 166 -0.05 25.24 -8.91
N LEU A 167 0.64 24.98 -7.78
CA LEU A 167 1.35 26.00 -7.03
C LEU A 167 2.72 26.35 -7.63
N LEU A 168 3.25 25.58 -8.59
CA LEU A 168 4.58 25.82 -9.11
C LEU A 168 4.58 26.34 -10.55
N PRO A 169 5.60 27.13 -10.94
CA PRO A 169 5.88 27.42 -12.33
C PRO A 169 6.12 26.14 -13.16
N GLU A 170 5.91 26.21 -14.46
CA GLU A 170 6.24 25.08 -15.34
C GLU A 170 7.73 25.08 -15.73
N VAL A 171 8.32 23.88 -15.88
CA VAL A 171 9.64 23.70 -16.48
C VAL A 171 9.51 23.71 -18.01
N CYS A 172 10.39 24.44 -18.69
CA CYS A 172 10.38 24.56 -20.14
C CYS A 172 10.89 23.28 -20.83
N VAL A 173 10.02 22.63 -21.61
CA VAL A 173 10.37 21.45 -22.40
C VAL A 173 11.16 21.76 -23.68
N HIS A 174 11.20 23.03 -24.10
CA HIS A 174 11.91 23.50 -25.32
C HIS A 174 13.34 23.96 -25.06
N TYR A 175 13.62 24.42 -23.83
CA TYR A 175 14.92 24.16 -23.19
C TYR A 175 15.14 22.63 -23.19
N ASN A 176 16.19 21.98 -22.71
CA ASN A 176 16.37 20.52 -22.87
C ASN A 176 16.44 19.93 -24.32
N LYS A 177 15.84 20.54 -25.35
CA LYS A 177 15.97 20.14 -26.77
C LYS A 177 17.01 21.00 -27.49
N GLY A 178 17.75 20.45 -28.45
CA GLY A 178 18.77 21.20 -29.22
C GLY A 178 20.09 21.45 -28.48
N SER A 179 21.05 22.06 -29.18
CA SER A 179 22.46 22.20 -28.75
C SER A 179 22.85 23.60 -28.25
N GLY A 180 22.02 24.62 -28.51
CA GLY A 180 22.28 26.00 -28.07
C GLY A 180 22.06 26.21 -26.56
N PRO A 181 22.48 27.37 -26.01
CA PRO A 181 22.39 27.67 -24.57
C PRO A 181 20.95 27.65 -24.04
N HIS A 182 19.97 28.06 -24.85
CA HIS A 182 18.53 27.98 -24.52
C HIS A 182 17.85 26.75 -25.16
N GLY A 183 18.62 25.85 -25.76
CA GLY A 183 18.08 24.75 -26.54
C GLY A 183 17.28 25.23 -27.76
N CYS A 184 16.06 24.71 -27.89
CA CYS A 184 15.07 25.09 -28.90
C CYS A 184 14.04 26.10 -28.36
N CYS A 185 14.24 26.67 -27.18
CA CYS A 185 13.34 27.70 -26.65
C CYS A 185 13.49 28.99 -27.46
N SER A 186 12.45 29.35 -28.21
CA SER A 186 12.42 30.60 -29.00
C SER A 186 12.38 31.85 -28.13
N PHE A 187 11.89 31.74 -26.89
CA PHE A 187 11.74 32.87 -25.96
C PHE A 187 13.03 33.22 -25.21
N ARG A 188 14.00 32.29 -25.10
CA ARG A 188 15.32 32.55 -24.47
C ARG A 188 15.17 33.22 -23.09
N ASP A 189 15.69 34.43 -22.91
CA ASP A 189 15.59 35.23 -21.69
C ASP A 189 14.23 35.90 -21.50
N ASP A 190 13.28 35.77 -22.43
CA ASP A 190 11.89 36.20 -22.22
C ASP A 190 10.99 35.00 -21.88
N CYS A 191 11.58 33.82 -21.65
CA CYS A 191 10.84 32.61 -21.36
C CYS A 191 10.16 32.70 -19.98
N THR A 192 8.85 32.51 -20.00
CA THR A 192 8.00 32.50 -18.81
C THR A 192 8.03 31.17 -18.05
N LYS A 193 8.79 30.18 -18.53
CA LYS A 193 8.93 28.84 -17.93
C LYS A 193 10.34 28.66 -17.40
N VAL A 194 10.49 27.87 -16.34
CA VAL A 194 11.79 27.65 -15.69
C VAL A 194 12.69 26.82 -16.59
N HIS A 195 13.90 27.31 -16.83
CA HIS A 195 14.94 26.57 -17.55
C HIS A 195 15.72 25.68 -16.59
N LEU A 196 15.34 24.41 -16.51
CA LEU A 196 16.05 23.38 -15.75
C LEU A 196 16.29 22.14 -16.62
N CYS A 197 17.39 21.44 -16.33
CA CYS A 197 17.73 20.16 -16.92
C CYS A 197 16.67 19.12 -16.54
N GLN A 198 15.99 18.56 -17.54
CA GLN A 198 14.99 17.52 -17.34
C GLN A 198 15.60 16.28 -16.67
N HIS A 199 16.78 15.87 -17.11
CA HIS A 199 17.50 14.73 -16.53
C HIS A 199 17.96 14.98 -15.09
N PHE A 200 18.25 16.23 -14.73
CA PHE A 200 18.57 16.56 -13.34
C PHE A 200 17.34 16.41 -12.45
N VAL A 201 16.20 16.95 -12.89
CA VAL A 201 14.91 16.79 -12.20
C VAL A 201 14.52 15.31 -12.10
N GLN A 202 14.90 14.49 -13.08
CA GLN A 202 14.67 13.04 -13.06
C GLN A 202 15.66 12.26 -12.20
N ARG A 203 16.71 12.91 -11.68
CA ARG A 203 17.84 12.33 -10.95
C ARG A 203 18.67 11.33 -11.79
N ASP A 204 18.68 11.46 -13.11
CA ASP A 204 19.40 10.59 -14.06
C ASP A 204 20.45 11.36 -14.91
N CYS A 205 20.72 12.63 -14.59
CA CYS A 205 21.70 13.42 -15.32
C CYS A 205 23.14 12.92 -15.13
N ILE A 206 23.66 12.21 -16.14
CA ILE A 206 25.03 11.69 -16.16
C ILE A 206 26.12 12.76 -16.32
N PHE A 207 25.77 13.99 -16.72
CA PHE A 207 26.74 15.05 -16.99
C PHE A 207 27.15 15.83 -15.73
N GLY A 208 26.39 15.70 -14.63
CA GLY A 208 26.64 16.40 -13.38
C GLY A 208 26.90 17.90 -13.59
N LYS A 209 27.99 18.41 -13.01
CA LYS A 209 28.38 19.83 -13.13
C LYS A 209 28.79 20.26 -14.55
N LYS A 210 29.07 19.31 -15.45
CA LYS A 210 29.42 19.59 -16.87
C LYS A 210 28.19 19.60 -17.78
N CYS A 211 26.99 19.47 -17.22
CA CYS A 211 25.76 19.50 -17.99
C CYS A 211 25.62 20.85 -18.72
N LYS A 212 25.23 20.80 -20.00
CA LYS A 212 24.91 22.00 -20.78
C LYS A 212 23.59 22.64 -20.38
N ARG A 213 22.83 21.99 -19.48
CA ARG A 213 21.55 22.45 -18.96
C ARG A 213 21.68 22.81 -17.49
N LEU A 214 20.90 23.80 -17.07
CA LEU A 214 20.94 24.33 -15.71
C LEU A 214 20.42 23.32 -14.68
N HIS A 215 21.16 23.14 -13.58
CA HIS A 215 20.76 22.35 -12.41
C HIS A 215 20.31 23.24 -11.24
N ALA A 216 20.38 24.55 -11.42
CA ALA A 216 19.92 25.58 -10.50
C ALA A 216 19.25 26.68 -11.31
N VAL A 217 18.36 27.44 -10.67
CA VAL A 217 17.76 28.63 -11.29
C VAL A 217 18.84 29.69 -11.49
N ASP A 218 18.96 30.22 -12.71
CA ASP A 218 19.91 31.29 -13.02
C ASP A 218 19.38 32.66 -12.58
N GLU A 219 20.22 33.68 -12.69
CA GLU A 219 19.89 35.04 -12.24
C GLU A 219 18.69 35.63 -12.99
N HIS A 220 18.57 35.33 -14.28
CA HIS A 220 17.42 35.76 -15.07
C HIS A 220 16.13 35.08 -14.55
N GLY A 221 16.14 33.75 -14.43
CA GLY A 221 15.01 32.98 -13.90
C GLY A 221 14.62 33.40 -12.49
N ARG A 222 15.60 33.73 -11.63
CA ARG A 222 15.36 34.23 -10.27
C ARG A 222 14.53 35.52 -10.29
N ARG A 223 14.94 36.53 -11.07
CA ARG A 223 14.20 37.79 -11.19
C ARG A 223 12.77 37.58 -11.71
N MET A 224 12.61 36.78 -12.75
CA MET A 224 11.29 36.45 -13.32
C MET A 224 10.37 35.75 -12.28
N LEU A 225 10.91 34.89 -11.44
CA LEU A 225 10.16 34.18 -10.40
C LEU A 225 9.82 35.06 -9.19
N GLU A 226 10.72 35.97 -8.80
CA GLU A 226 10.47 36.98 -7.77
C GLU A 226 9.36 37.95 -8.19
N GLU A 227 9.35 38.38 -9.46
CA GLU A 227 8.27 39.19 -10.03
C GLU A 227 6.91 38.48 -9.98
N ARG A 228 6.92 37.15 -10.04
CA ARG A 228 5.73 36.29 -9.86
C ARG A 228 5.41 35.99 -8.39
N GLY A 229 6.17 36.56 -7.47
CA GLY A 229 5.94 36.48 -6.04
C GLY A 229 6.49 35.23 -5.37
N LEU A 230 7.40 34.47 -5.97
CA LEU A 230 8.10 33.41 -5.20
C LEU A 230 9.17 34.06 -4.30
N SER A 231 9.34 33.57 -3.08
CA SER A 231 10.44 34.01 -2.21
C SER A 231 11.79 33.44 -2.68
N CYS A 232 12.88 34.11 -2.28
CA CYS A 232 14.24 33.66 -2.58
C CYS A 232 14.49 32.22 -2.12
N ASP A 233 14.01 31.86 -0.92
CA ASP A 233 14.19 30.52 -0.35
C ASP A 233 13.47 29.45 -1.17
N ILE A 234 12.24 29.72 -1.63
CA ILE A 234 11.52 28.79 -2.50
C ILE A 234 12.25 28.64 -3.83
N ILE A 235 12.70 29.74 -4.44
CA ILE A 235 13.41 29.74 -5.72
C ILE A 235 14.71 28.92 -5.63
N HIS A 236 15.46 29.09 -4.54
CA HIS A 236 16.66 28.31 -4.27
C HIS A 236 16.36 26.81 -4.20
N ASN A 237 15.24 26.44 -3.57
CA ASN A 237 14.83 25.05 -3.37
C ASN A 237 14.08 24.42 -4.56
N LEU A 238 13.64 25.21 -5.56
CA LEU A 238 12.88 24.73 -6.72
C LEU A 238 13.50 23.51 -7.42
N PRO A 239 14.82 23.43 -7.70
CA PRO A 239 15.40 22.28 -8.37
C PRO A 239 15.18 20.97 -7.59
N SER A 240 15.31 21.00 -6.26
CA SER A 240 15.04 19.87 -5.37
C SER A 240 13.54 19.55 -5.29
N ILE A 241 12.69 20.57 -5.20
CA ILE A 241 11.22 20.42 -5.19
C ILE A 241 10.75 19.74 -6.48
N TYR A 242 11.18 20.19 -7.65
CA TYR A 242 10.83 19.54 -8.92
C TYR A 242 11.33 18.11 -8.98
N SER A 243 12.54 17.85 -8.46
CA SER A 243 13.09 16.50 -8.41
C SER A 243 12.21 15.57 -7.57
N ASN A 244 11.78 16.03 -6.41
CA ASN A 244 10.88 15.29 -5.52
C ASN A 244 9.50 15.07 -6.15
N ILE A 245 8.93 16.08 -6.79
CA ILE A 245 7.66 15.98 -7.53
C ILE A 245 7.74 14.93 -8.63
N HIS A 246 8.86 14.87 -9.37
CA HIS A 246 9.02 13.86 -10.42
C HIS A 246 8.98 12.44 -9.83
N GLN A 247 9.63 12.22 -8.69
CA GLN A 247 9.60 10.92 -8.00
C GLN A 247 8.19 10.56 -7.49
N LEU A 248 7.49 11.50 -6.86
CA LEU A 248 6.10 11.32 -6.41
C LEU A 248 5.16 10.98 -7.57
N LYS A 249 5.32 11.66 -8.71
CA LYS A 249 4.55 11.38 -9.93
C LYS A 249 4.90 10.04 -10.55
N ALA A 250 6.18 9.69 -10.64
CA ALA A 250 6.63 8.41 -11.15
C ALA A 250 6.03 7.26 -10.33
N ALA A 251 6.02 7.39 -9.01
CA ALA A 251 5.35 6.46 -8.09
C ALA A 251 3.84 6.41 -8.30
N SER A 252 3.17 7.55 -8.53
CA SER A 252 1.72 7.59 -8.78
C SER A 252 1.34 6.98 -10.13
N THR A 253 2.13 7.21 -11.18
CA THR A 253 1.93 6.57 -12.49
C THR A 253 2.20 5.08 -12.41
N SER A 254 3.21 4.68 -11.65
CA SER A 254 3.40 3.27 -11.34
C SER A 254 2.29 2.74 -10.44
N THR A 255 1.56 3.56 -9.67
CA THR A 255 0.39 3.18 -8.83
C THR A 255 -0.87 2.85 -9.65
N THR A 256 -1.04 3.45 -10.84
CA THR A 256 -1.97 2.92 -11.87
C THR A 256 -1.54 1.57 -12.45
N SER A 257 -0.37 1.08 -12.04
CA SER A 257 0.19 -0.23 -12.30
C SER A 257 0.78 -0.90 -11.02
N MET A 258 0.36 -0.50 -9.80
CA MET A 258 0.80 -1.12 -8.53
C MET A 258 -0.32 -1.93 -7.91
N ASP A 259 -0.68 -3.02 -8.57
CA ASP A 259 -0.98 -4.27 -7.86
C ASP A 259 0.24 -5.18 -8.10
N ILE A 260 1.40 -4.81 -7.57
CA ILE A 260 2.66 -5.51 -7.86
C ILE A 260 3.57 -5.57 -6.62
N VAL A 261 3.37 -6.61 -5.79
CA VAL A 261 4.45 -7.58 -5.54
C VAL A 261 4.97 -7.95 -6.93
N PRO A 262 6.27 -7.84 -7.29
CA PRO A 262 6.76 -7.97 -8.67
C PRO A 262 5.92 -8.98 -9.47
N GLU A 263 4.92 -8.50 -10.24
CA GLU A 263 4.19 -9.33 -11.17
C GLU A 263 5.29 -9.64 -12.16
N PRO A 264 5.67 -10.91 -12.29
CA PRO A 264 6.59 -11.26 -13.33
C PRO A 264 5.97 -10.76 -14.63
N SER A 265 6.82 -10.33 -15.54
CA SER A 265 6.50 -10.07 -16.94
C SER A 265 5.85 -11.26 -17.67
N HIS A 266 5.50 -12.35 -16.96
CA HIS A 266 4.99 -13.62 -17.43
C HIS A 266 3.93 -14.19 -16.46
N PRO A 267 2.83 -14.78 -16.97
CA PRO A 267 1.79 -15.36 -16.13
C PRO A 267 2.36 -16.38 -15.13
N LEU A 268 2.14 -16.13 -13.84
CA LEU A 268 2.46 -16.96 -12.66
C LEU A 268 1.74 -18.33 -12.60
N GLU A 269 1.29 -18.84 -13.74
CA GLU A 269 0.62 -20.14 -13.85
C GLU A 269 1.58 -21.19 -14.39
N ILE A 270 1.59 -22.36 -13.75
CA ILE A 270 2.31 -23.54 -14.23
C ILE A 270 1.67 -24.03 -15.52
N CYS A 271 2.48 -24.29 -16.53
CA CYS A 271 2.03 -24.69 -17.86
C CYS A 271 1.43 -26.10 -17.81
N LEU A 272 0.09 -26.17 -17.84
CA LEU A 272 -0.63 -27.45 -17.87
C LEU A 272 -0.20 -28.38 -19.02
N HIS A 273 0.19 -27.83 -20.17
CA HIS A 273 0.67 -28.63 -21.31
C HIS A 273 2.06 -29.19 -21.06
N PHE A 274 2.93 -28.47 -20.36
CA PHE A 274 4.26 -28.97 -19.99
C PHE A 274 4.13 -30.12 -19.02
N PHE A 275 3.30 -29.96 -17.99
CA PHE A 275 3.00 -31.01 -17.02
C PHE A 275 2.43 -32.28 -17.68
N ARG A 276 1.72 -32.14 -18.81
CA ARG A 276 1.21 -33.25 -19.63
C ARG A 276 2.15 -33.70 -20.75
N ASN A 277 3.43 -33.28 -20.75
CA ASN A 277 4.42 -33.57 -21.79
C ASN A 277 3.97 -33.23 -23.22
N SER A 278 3.15 -32.19 -23.39
CA SER A 278 2.53 -31.78 -24.65
C SER A 278 2.74 -30.29 -24.98
N CYS A 279 3.62 -29.59 -24.25
CA CYS A 279 3.93 -28.19 -24.54
C CYS A 279 4.77 -28.05 -25.81
N ARG A 280 4.18 -27.47 -26.86
CA ARG A 280 4.87 -27.20 -28.14
C ARG A 280 5.86 -26.03 -28.11
N TYR A 281 5.87 -25.24 -27.03
CA TYR A 281 6.63 -23.98 -26.95
C TYR A 281 7.97 -24.11 -26.23
N GLN A 282 8.21 -25.22 -25.50
CA GLN A 282 9.47 -25.49 -24.79
C GLN A 282 9.99 -24.25 -24.05
N ASP A 283 11.24 -23.83 -24.28
CA ASP A 283 11.88 -22.70 -23.59
C ASP A 283 11.27 -21.33 -23.96
N SER A 284 10.44 -21.26 -25.00
CA SER A 284 9.69 -20.06 -25.39
C SER A 284 8.29 -19.99 -24.76
N CYS A 285 7.94 -20.92 -23.85
CA CYS A 285 6.65 -20.89 -23.18
C CYS A 285 6.55 -19.71 -22.21
N ARG A 286 5.51 -18.90 -22.34
CA ARG A 286 5.24 -17.77 -21.42
C ARG A 286 4.78 -18.20 -20.02
N ARG A 287 4.57 -19.51 -19.77
CA ARG A 287 4.11 -20.08 -18.50
C ARG A 287 5.25 -20.88 -17.87
N VAL A 288 5.21 -21.06 -16.56
CA VAL A 288 6.28 -21.76 -15.83
C VAL A 288 6.26 -23.25 -16.14
N HIS A 289 7.40 -23.80 -16.55
CA HIS A 289 7.61 -25.24 -16.71
C HIS A 289 8.12 -25.81 -15.40
N PHE A 290 7.28 -26.55 -14.69
CA PHE A 290 7.62 -27.17 -13.41
C PHE A 290 6.98 -28.56 -13.29
N HIS A 291 7.63 -29.47 -12.56
CA HIS A 291 7.25 -30.89 -12.51
C HIS A 291 6.16 -31.21 -11.47
N LEU A 292 5.77 -30.25 -10.63
CA LEU A 292 4.65 -30.33 -9.69
C LEU A 292 3.51 -29.37 -10.11
N PRO A 293 2.26 -29.63 -9.71
CA PRO A 293 1.13 -28.75 -10.00
C PRO A 293 1.10 -27.48 -9.14
N TYR A 294 2.06 -27.35 -8.22
CA TYR A 294 2.31 -26.20 -7.36
C TYR A 294 3.82 -25.96 -7.29
N LYS A 295 4.22 -24.72 -7.00
CA LYS A 295 5.63 -24.34 -6.81
C LYS A 295 5.73 -23.28 -5.73
N TRP A 296 6.59 -23.50 -4.74
CA TRP A 296 6.84 -22.54 -3.65
C TRP A 296 8.17 -21.85 -3.85
N GLU A 297 8.15 -20.53 -3.78
CA GLU A 297 9.33 -19.70 -3.96
C GLU A 297 9.43 -18.67 -2.85
N VAL A 298 10.66 -18.40 -2.40
CA VAL A 298 10.97 -17.33 -1.46
C VAL A 298 11.74 -16.24 -2.19
N LEU A 299 11.41 -14.99 -1.90
CA LEU A 299 12.12 -13.86 -2.45
C LEU A 299 13.44 -13.71 -1.68
N ASP A 300 14.53 -14.02 -2.37
CA ASP A 300 15.89 -13.84 -1.88
C ASP A 300 16.53 -12.67 -2.63
N GLY A 301 16.55 -11.51 -1.96
CA GLY A 301 16.93 -10.23 -2.56
C GLY A 301 15.98 -9.79 -3.67
N SER A 302 16.32 -10.09 -4.92
CA SER A 302 15.57 -9.72 -6.13
C SER A 302 15.11 -10.93 -6.97
N THR A 303 15.49 -12.15 -6.58
CA THR A 303 15.13 -13.37 -7.33
C THR A 303 14.25 -14.29 -6.49
N TRP A 304 13.27 -14.90 -7.15
CA TRP A 304 12.43 -15.92 -6.54
C TRP A 304 13.16 -17.25 -6.61
N THR A 305 13.56 -17.76 -5.44
CA THR A 305 14.30 -19.01 -5.31
C THR A 305 13.37 -20.12 -4.82
N GLU A 306 13.61 -21.33 -5.30
CA GLU A 306 12.81 -22.50 -4.95
C GLU A 306 13.00 -22.89 -3.48
N LEU A 307 11.89 -22.97 -2.74
CA LEU A 307 11.91 -23.45 -1.36
C LEU A 307 12.15 -24.96 -1.31
N GLN A 308 12.96 -25.41 -0.35
CA GLN A 308 13.14 -26.84 -0.09
C GLN A 308 11.88 -27.43 0.58
N ASN A 309 11.66 -28.74 0.41
CA ASN A 309 10.52 -29.47 1.01
C ASN A 309 9.14 -28.88 0.64
N MET A 310 8.93 -28.53 -0.63
CA MET A 310 7.69 -27.92 -1.13
C MET A 310 6.46 -28.79 -0.87
N GLU A 311 6.59 -30.11 -0.89
CA GLU A 311 5.50 -31.05 -0.63
C GLU A 311 5.05 -30.99 0.84
N GLY A 312 6.00 -30.79 1.76
CA GLY A 312 5.71 -30.57 3.17
C GLY A 312 5.01 -29.23 3.41
N ILE A 313 5.51 -28.18 2.77
CA ILE A 313 4.91 -26.84 2.82
C ILE A 313 3.50 -26.87 2.24
N GLU A 314 3.32 -27.49 1.09
CA GLU A 314 2.03 -27.61 0.43
C GLU A 314 1.03 -28.39 1.29
N ARG A 315 1.43 -29.54 1.85
CA ARG A 315 0.57 -30.32 2.75
C ARG A 315 0.10 -29.49 3.94
N ASP A 316 1.00 -28.72 4.54
CA ASP A 316 0.69 -27.86 5.68
C ASP A 316 -0.18 -26.67 5.25
N PHE A 317 0.03 -26.14 4.04
CA PHE A 317 -0.79 -25.09 3.47
C PHE A 317 -2.21 -25.56 3.19
N CYS A 318 -2.41 -26.80 2.74
CA CYS A 318 -3.74 -27.37 2.47
C CYS A 318 -4.60 -27.56 3.72
N ASP A 319 -3.97 -27.70 4.88
CA ASP A 319 -4.68 -27.91 6.14
C ASP A 319 -5.23 -26.56 6.65
N PRO A 320 -6.56 -26.36 6.67
CA PRO A 320 -7.13 -25.10 7.13
C PRO A 320 -6.87 -24.84 8.61
N SER A 321 -6.56 -25.87 9.40
CA SER A 321 -6.19 -25.72 10.82
C SER A 321 -4.78 -25.14 11.01
N ARG A 322 -3.97 -25.11 9.95
CA ARG A 322 -2.59 -24.64 9.99
C ARG A 322 -2.43 -23.27 9.35
N THR A 323 -1.86 -22.36 10.13
CA THR A 323 -1.49 -21.01 9.70
C THR A 323 -0.01 -20.90 9.38
N GLU A 324 0.78 -21.92 9.70
CA GLU A 324 2.23 -21.96 9.47
C GLU A 324 2.74 -23.36 9.06
N SER A 325 3.84 -23.38 8.31
CA SER A 325 4.53 -24.62 7.92
C SER A 325 5.33 -25.23 9.07
N ALA A 326 5.49 -26.56 9.09
CA ALA A 326 6.35 -27.25 10.05
C ALA A 326 7.83 -27.08 9.69
N GLY A 327 8.70 -26.89 10.69
CA GLY A 327 10.15 -26.88 10.52
C GLY A 327 10.84 -25.71 11.22
N VAL A 328 12.15 -25.57 11.01
CA VAL A 328 12.98 -24.53 11.64
C VAL A 328 12.80 -23.17 10.99
N GLN A 329 12.53 -23.12 9.68
CA GLN A 329 12.26 -21.89 8.94
C GLN A 329 10.78 -21.87 8.53
N THR A 330 9.93 -21.52 9.49
CA THR A 330 8.47 -21.54 9.32
C THR A 330 8.01 -20.47 8.32
N ILE A 331 7.04 -20.85 7.48
CA ILE A 331 6.35 -19.96 6.56
C ILE A 331 5.00 -19.64 7.20
N ASP A 332 4.72 -18.36 7.39
CA ASP A 332 3.42 -17.86 7.77
C ASP A 332 2.54 -17.78 6.51
N PHE A 333 1.47 -18.57 6.48
CA PHE A 333 0.56 -18.68 5.35
C PHE A 333 -0.46 -17.54 5.26
N ILE A 334 -0.61 -16.76 6.33
CA ILE A 334 -1.50 -15.60 6.36
C ILE A 334 -0.77 -14.40 5.76
N THR A 335 0.45 -14.13 6.21
CA THR A 335 1.26 -13.02 5.69
C THR A 335 1.98 -13.38 4.40
N MET A 336 2.06 -14.67 4.06
CA MET A 336 2.87 -15.21 2.96
C MET A 336 4.34 -14.80 3.10
N THR A 337 4.92 -15.03 4.29
CA THR A 337 6.32 -14.70 4.59
C THR A 337 7.05 -15.84 5.30
N ARG A 338 8.38 -15.90 5.15
CA ARG A 338 9.30 -16.73 5.92
C ARG A 338 10.23 -15.79 6.70
N GLY A 339 9.92 -15.54 7.96
CA GLY A 339 10.50 -14.39 8.68
C GLY A 339 10.15 -13.09 7.95
N MET A 340 11.15 -12.36 7.48
CA MET A 340 10.99 -11.12 6.70
C MET A 340 10.96 -11.33 5.18
N GLN A 341 11.22 -12.55 4.69
CA GLN A 341 11.28 -12.83 3.26
C GLN A 341 9.88 -13.12 2.71
N PRO A 342 9.40 -12.40 1.69
CA PRO A 342 8.16 -12.75 1.00
C PRO A 342 8.23 -14.16 0.40
N VAL A 343 7.14 -14.89 0.52
CA VAL A 343 6.96 -16.21 -0.07
C VAL A 343 5.80 -16.15 -1.06
N ARG A 344 5.90 -16.88 -2.18
CA ARG A 344 4.80 -17.03 -3.12
C ARG A 344 4.59 -18.48 -3.50
N ARG A 345 3.36 -18.78 -3.88
CA ARG A 345 2.95 -20.07 -4.43
C ARG A 345 2.44 -19.88 -5.85
N LEU A 346 2.97 -20.63 -6.80
CA LEU A 346 2.43 -20.74 -8.16
C LEU A 346 1.60 -22.03 -8.24
N SER A 347 0.62 -22.05 -9.16
CA SER A 347 -0.26 -23.20 -9.35
C SER A 347 -0.56 -23.43 -10.84
N THR A 348 -1.10 -24.59 -11.17
CA THR A 348 -1.76 -24.77 -12.47
C THR A 348 -3.01 -23.88 -12.57
N VAL A 349 -3.54 -23.77 -13.79
CA VAL A 349 -4.77 -23.02 -14.05
C VAL A 349 -5.91 -23.49 -13.14
N SER A 350 -6.69 -22.53 -12.64
CA SER A 350 -7.88 -22.78 -11.83
C SER A 350 -8.88 -23.70 -12.56
N SER A 351 -9.51 -24.58 -11.78
CA SER A 351 -10.52 -25.53 -12.27
C SER A 351 -11.75 -24.83 -12.82
N VAL A 352 -12.17 -23.69 -12.27
CA VAL A 352 -13.36 -22.95 -12.78
C VAL A 352 -13.11 -22.27 -14.14
N LYS A 353 -11.85 -22.09 -14.54
CA LYS A 353 -11.48 -21.54 -15.87
C LYS A 353 -11.41 -22.61 -16.96
N LYS A 354 -11.63 -23.89 -16.63
CA LYS A 354 -11.50 -25.01 -17.57
C LYS A 354 -12.69 -25.98 -17.45
N PRO A 355 -13.08 -26.66 -18.54
CA PRO A 355 -14.05 -27.73 -18.46
C PRO A 355 -13.60 -28.87 -17.52
N SER A 356 -14.55 -29.57 -16.89
CA SER A 356 -14.31 -30.61 -15.87
C SER A 356 -13.45 -31.79 -16.34
N TYR A 357 -13.37 -32.05 -17.65
CA TYR A 357 -12.50 -33.08 -18.22
C TYR A 357 -11.02 -32.68 -18.26
N TYR A 358 -10.66 -31.43 -17.95
CA TYR A 358 -9.27 -31.04 -17.76
C TYR A 358 -8.76 -31.48 -16.37
N THR A 359 -8.14 -32.66 -16.33
CA THR A 359 -7.40 -33.15 -15.15
C THR A 359 -6.21 -32.24 -14.81
N LEU A 360 -5.80 -32.18 -13.53
CA LEU A 360 -4.61 -31.45 -13.04
C LEU A 360 -4.75 -29.92 -13.03
N THR A 361 -5.99 -29.44 -13.03
CA THR A 361 -6.32 -28.04 -12.71
C THR A 361 -6.33 -27.83 -11.20
N THR A 362 -6.10 -26.60 -10.75
CA THR A 362 -6.07 -26.26 -9.33
C THR A 362 -7.50 -25.99 -8.84
N LYS A 363 -7.98 -26.74 -7.84
CA LYS A 363 -9.29 -26.54 -7.20
C LYS A 363 -9.14 -25.71 -5.91
N TRP A 364 -9.67 -24.50 -5.87
CA TRP A 364 -9.60 -23.69 -4.66
C TRP A 364 -10.81 -23.96 -3.76
N LEU A 365 -10.53 -24.17 -2.47
CA LEU A 365 -11.50 -24.44 -1.43
C LEU A 365 -11.58 -23.26 -0.47
N TRP A 366 -12.80 -22.91 -0.09
CA TRP A 366 -13.05 -21.83 0.85
C TRP A 366 -13.57 -22.44 2.15
N TYR A 367 -12.99 -22.03 3.27
CA TYR A 367 -13.35 -22.51 4.60
C TYR A 367 -13.81 -21.36 5.50
N TYR A 368 -14.69 -21.69 6.44
CA TYR A 368 -15.02 -20.84 7.58
C TYR A 368 -14.83 -21.60 8.89
N LYS A 369 -14.55 -20.86 9.97
CA LYS A 369 -14.44 -21.44 11.32
C LYS A 369 -15.85 -21.63 11.89
N GLY A 370 -16.22 -22.88 12.15
CA GLY A 370 -17.48 -23.26 12.79
C GLY A 370 -17.47 -23.01 14.30
N ASP A 371 -18.65 -23.16 14.92
CA ASP A 371 -18.90 -22.80 16.33
C ASP A 371 -18.04 -23.59 17.32
N ARG A 372 -17.52 -24.76 16.93
CA ARG A 372 -16.64 -25.61 17.76
C ARG A 372 -15.15 -25.42 17.44
N GLY A 373 -14.82 -24.39 16.66
CA GLY A 373 -13.45 -24.11 16.23
C GLY A 373 -12.95 -24.96 15.07
N ASN A 374 -13.78 -25.84 14.51
CA ASN A 374 -13.47 -26.66 13.34
C ASN A 374 -13.61 -25.85 12.05
N TRP A 375 -12.76 -26.14 11.06
CA TRP A 375 -12.88 -25.55 9.73
C TRP A 375 -13.87 -26.36 8.88
N VAL A 376 -14.80 -25.67 8.22
CA VAL A 376 -15.85 -26.27 7.40
C VAL A 376 -15.81 -25.64 6.01
N GLU A 377 -15.86 -26.46 4.96
CA GLU A 377 -15.87 -25.97 3.58
C GLU A 377 -17.21 -25.29 3.25
N TYR A 378 -17.17 -24.20 2.50
CA TYR A 378 -18.37 -23.58 1.93
C TYR A 378 -19.04 -24.53 0.92
N GLY A 379 -20.31 -24.83 1.15
CA GLY A 379 -21.14 -25.72 0.33
C GLY A 379 -21.19 -27.17 0.81
N GLU A 380 -20.35 -27.55 1.79
CA GLU A 380 -20.34 -28.91 2.35
C GLU A 380 -21.48 -29.12 3.36
N LEU A 381 -22.14 -30.28 3.29
CA LEU A 381 -23.16 -30.69 4.25
C LEU A 381 -22.48 -31.25 5.51
N VAL A 382 -22.58 -30.54 6.62
CA VAL A 382 -22.04 -31.03 7.90
C VAL A 382 -22.94 -32.16 8.44
N SER A 383 -22.58 -33.41 8.14
CA SER A 383 -23.21 -34.59 8.72
C SER A 383 -22.58 -34.91 10.08
N TRP A 384 -23.39 -35.03 11.12
CA TRP A 384 -22.93 -35.46 12.45
C TRP A 384 -22.77 -36.99 12.56
N SER A 385 -22.92 -37.72 11.46
CA SER A 385 -23.00 -39.19 11.43
C SER A 385 -21.67 -39.93 11.21
N THR A 386 -20.54 -39.23 11.07
CA THR A 386 -19.24 -39.89 10.82
C THR A 386 -18.15 -39.51 11.82
N PHE A 387 -18.51 -39.35 13.10
CA PHE A 387 -17.54 -39.48 14.18
C PHE A 387 -17.56 -40.93 14.67
N ARG A 388 -16.67 -41.79 14.12
CA ARG A 388 -16.17 -42.94 14.88
C ARG A 388 -15.29 -42.36 15.98
N ILE A 389 -15.91 -42.04 17.12
CA ILE A 389 -15.20 -41.76 18.36
C ILE A 389 -14.50 -43.06 18.74
N THR A 390 -13.18 -43.14 18.55
CA THR A 390 -12.34 -44.03 19.35
C THR A 390 -12.41 -43.52 20.77
N VAL A 391 -13.35 -44.07 21.54
CA VAL A 391 -13.40 -43.94 22.99
C VAL A 391 -12.29 -44.82 23.55
N TRP A 392 -11.22 -44.21 24.04
CA TRP A 392 -10.39 -44.82 25.08
C TRP A 392 -10.32 -43.82 26.25
N GLU A 393 -10.91 -44.26 27.35
CA GLU A 393 -10.59 -43.98 28.76
C GLU A 393 -10.42 -42.52 29.21
N LEU A 394 -11.44 -42.00 29.91
CA LEU A 394 -11.51 -42.11 31.38
C LEU A 394 -12.91 -41.67 31.88
N ALA A 395 -13.48 -42.54 32.71
CA ALA A 395 -14.77 -42.43 33.41
C ALA A 395 -14.78 -41.26 34.43
N VAL A 396 -15.89 -40.78 34.99
CA VAL A 396 -16.79 -41.44 35.97
C VAL A 396 -17.96 -40.47 36.30
N GLU A 397 -19.12 -41.04 36.67
CA GLU A 397 -20.29 -40.47 37.39
C GLU A 397 -21.23 -39.51 36.60
N GLU A 398 -22.56 -39.68 36.49
CA GLU A 398 -23.58 -40.48 37.19
C GLU A 398 -24.73 -40.94 36.27
N ASN A 399 -25.40 -42.00 36.72
CA ASN A 399 -26.54 -42.76 36.22
C ASN A 399 -27.76 -41.98 35.69
N VAL A 400 -28.43 -42.50 34.63
CA VAL A 400 -29.83 -42.98 34.69
C VAL A 400 -30.04 -44.14 33.69
N TYR A 401 -30.68 -45.20 34.20
CA TYR A 401 -31.03 -46.48 33.59
C TYR A 401 -32.14 -46.43 32.51
N LEU A 402 -32.02 -47.26 31.47
CA LEU A 402 -32.95 -48.36 31.06
C LEU A 402 -32.86 -48.65 29.54
N ALA A 403 -32.64 -49.93 29.23
CA ALA A 403 -32.63 -50.56 27.89
C ALA A 403 -34.06 -50.86 27.37
N PRO A 404 -34.26 -51.72 26.35
CA PRO A 404 -33.84 -51.69 24.94
C PRO A 404 -35.06 -51.71 23.98
N GLY A 405 -34.94 -51.21 22.75
CA GLY A 405 -35.99 -51.44 21.77
C GLY A 405 -35.93 -50.55 20.55
N LEU A 406 -35.35 -51.06 19.47
CA LEU A 406 -35.46 -50.50 18.13
C LEU A 406 -36.93 -50.27 17.75
N LYS A 407 -37.33 -49.00 17.66
CA LYS A 407 -38.26 -48.55 16.63
C LYS A 407 -37.53 -47.48 15.84
N SER A 408 -37.24 -47.80 14.59
CA SER A 408 -36.89 -46.83 13.56
C SER A 408 -38.01 -45.80 13.50
N VAL A 409 -37.84 -44.68 14.18
CA VAL A 409 -38.59 -43.48 13.88
C VAL A 409 -37.81 -42.80 12.78
N SER A 410 -38.26 -42.98 11.55
CA SER A 410 -37.94 -42.09 10.44
C SER A 410 -38.48 -40.70 10.78
N CYS A 411 -37.73 -39.95 11.58
CA CYS A 411 -37.82 -38.50 11.54
C CYS A 411 -37.21 -38.11 10.19
N VAL A 412 -38.08 -37.87 9.21
CA VAL A 412 -37.74 -37.06 8.04
C VAL A 412 -37.25 -35.74 8.60
N LEU A 413 -35.92 -35.60 8.75
CA LEU A 413 -35.29 -34.36 9.18
C LEU A 413 -35.54 -33.37 8.05
N GLN A 414 -36.56 -32.56 8.25
CA GLN A 414 -37.00 -31.46 7.40
C GLN A 414 -35.98 -30.30 7.36
N ASP A 415 -34.69 -30.62 7.55
CA ASP A 415 -33.66 -29.70 8.01
C ASP A 415 -32.30 -29.95 7.33
N GLU A 416 -32.30 -30.67 6.20
CA GLU A 416 -31.08 -30.85 5.38
C GLU A 416 -30.69 -29.56 4.63
N LYS A 417 -31.67 -28.68 4.33
CA LYS A 417 -31.44 -27.39 3.64
C LYS A 417 -30.87 -26.28 4.52
N LEU A 418 -30.87 -26.42 5.85
CA LEU A 418 -30.39 -25.39 6.78
C LEU A 418 -28.92 -25.59 7.20
N ARG A 419 -28.22 -26.59 6.62
CA ARG A 419 -26.89 -27.04 7.08
C ARG A 419 -25.73 -26.65 6.16
N SER A 420 -25.97 -26.36 4.89
CA SER A 420 -24.96 -25.86 3.95
C SER A 420 -25.10 -24.35 3.74
N THR A 421 -24.02 -23.74 3.25
CA THR A 421 -24.02 -22.33 2.84
C THR A 421 -24.65 -22.18 1.45
N SER A 422 -25.30 -21.05 1.19
CA SER A 422 -25.87 -20.73 -0.14
C SER A 422 -24.82 -20.62 -1.24
N GLU A 423 -23.57 -20.33 -0.85
CA GLU A 423 -22.41 -20.28 -1.72
C GLU A 423 -21.51 -21.48 -1.47
N THR A 424 -20.93 -22.00 -2.55
CA THR A 424 -19.95 -23.10 -2.52
C THR A 424 -18.54 -22.55 -2.71
N SER A 425 -17.51 -23.34 -2.40
CA SER A 425 -16.13 -23.00 -2.75
C SER A 425 -15.97 -22.61 -4.22
N CYS A 426 -16.64 -23.33 -5.13
CA CYS A 426 -16.59 -23.07 -6.57
C CYS A 426 -17.17 -21.69 -6.92
N THR A 427 -18.36 -21.35 -6.40
CA THR A 427 -19.00 -20.05 -6.69
C THR A 427 -18.26 -18.88 -6.06
N LEU A 428 -17.64 -19.08 -4.89
CA LEU A 428 -16.77 -18.08 -4.26
C LEU A 428 -15.48 -17.87 -5.08
N GLU A 429 -14.89 -18.92 -5.61
CA GLU A 429 -13.73 -18.84 -6.49
C GLU A 429 -14.04 -18.05 -7.77
N GLU A 430 -15.16 -18.33 -8.44
CA GLU A 430 -15.60 -17.58 -9.63
C GLU A 430 -15.79 -16.09 -9.34
N LYS A 431 -16.44 -15.76 -8.21
CA LYS A 431 -16.66 -14.38 -7.78
C LYS A 431 -15.34 -13.68 -7.46
N TYR A 432 -14.43 -14.33 -6.74
CA TYR A 432 -13.10 -13.80 -6.44
C TYR A 432 -12.29 -13.50 -7.71
N LEU A 433 -12.31 -14.44 -8.69
CA LEU A 433 -11.62 -14.26 -9.97
C LEU A 433 -12.23 -13.15 -10.84
N SER A 434 -13.55 -12.92 -10.74
CA SER A 434 -14.22 -11.84 -11.47
C SER A 434 -13.95 -10.45 -10.87
N ASN A 435 -13.91 -10.35 -9.53
CA ASN A 435 -13.66 -9.11 -8.82
C ASN A 435 -13.10 -9.40 -7.42
N ARG A 436 -11.79 -9.19 -7.25
CA ARG A 436 -11.05 -9.40 -5.99
C ARG A 436 -11.47 -8.48 -4.84
N ARG A 437 -12.32 -7.47 -5.09
CA ARG A 437 -12.86 -6.55 -4.07
C ARG A 437 -14.36 -6.70 -3.88
N ALA A 438 -14.98 -7.72 -4.46
CA ALA A 438 -16.41 -7.99 -4.30
C ALA A 438 -16.75 -8.37 -2.86
N GLU A 439 -17.97 -8.00 -2.47
CA GLU A 439 -18.62 -8.46 -1.25
C GLU A 439 -19.71 -9.47 -1.65
N VAL A 440 -19.67 -10.66 -1.07
CA VAL A 440 -20.57 -11.77 -1.40
C VAL A 440 -21.48 -12.06 -0.23
N ARG A 441 -22.80 -12.00 -0.45
CA ARG A 441 -23.79 -12.42 0.55
C ARG A 441 -23.88 -13.94 0.59
N VAL A 442 -23.75 -14.51 1.77
CA VAL A 442 -23.85 -15.96 2.03
C VAL A 442 -24.88 -16.21 3.11
N VAL A 443 -25.84 -17.08 2.82
CA VAL A 443 -26.85 -17.52 3.78
C VAL A 443 -26.44 -18.88 4.34
N LYS A 444 -26.49 -19.03 5.66
CA LYS A 444 -26.33 -20.31 6.35
C LYS A 444 -27.40 -20.44 7.42
N GLY A 445 -28.28 -21.43 7.29
CA GLY A 445 -29.45 -21.53 8.15
C GLY A 445 -30.39 -20.33 7.93
N HIS A 446 -30.76 -19.65 9.02
CA HIS A 446 -31.54 -18.40 9.01
C HIS A 446 -30.68 -17.13 9.12
N ARG A 447 -29.35 -17.25 9.00
CA ARG A 447 -28.42 -16.13 9.15
C ARG A 447 -27.80 -15.76 7.81
N GLU A 448 -27.70 -14.46 7.56
CA GLU A 448 -27.01 -13.89 6.41
C GLU A 448 -25.66 -13.30 6.84
N TYR A 449 -24.63 -13.58 6.04
CA TYR A 449 -23.26 -13.13 6.24
C TYR A 449 -22.79 -12.40 4.98
N ILE A 450 -21.88 -11.45 5.15
CA ILE A 450 -21.20 -10.78 4.03
C ILE A 450 -19.73 -11.19 4.08
N ILE A 451 -19.26 -11.85 3.01
CA ILE A 451 -17.86 -12.17 2.79
C ILE A 451 -17.26 -11.03 1.98
N SER A 452 -16.31 -10.31 2.56
CA SER A 452 -15.47 -9.36 1.85
C SER A 452 -14.15 -10.04 1.49
N PHE A 453 -13.72 -9.91 0.23
CA PHE A 453 -12.38 -10.32 -0.18
C PHE A 453 -11.31 -9.26 0.14
N LYS A 454 -11.70 -8.08 0.66
CA LYS A 454 -10.75 -7.07 1.15
C LYS A 454 -10.16 -7.55 2.48
N GLY A 455 -8.87 -7.87 2.51
CA GLY A 455 -8.17 -8.23 3.75
C GLY A 455 -8.02 -9.73 4.00
N THR A 456 -7.76 -10.54 2.98
CA THR A 456 -7.24 -11.92 3.20
C THR A 456 -5.87 -11.94 3.91
N THR A 457 -5.28 -10.77 4.22
CA THR A 457 -4.11 -10.60 5.11
C THR A 457 -4.42 -9.84 6.41
N SER A 458 -5.69 -9.53 6.72
CA SER A 458 -6.04 -8.78 7.94
C SER A 458 -7.50 -9.04 8.35
N CYS A 459 -7.68 -9.95 9.30
CA CYS A 459 -8.93 -10.11 10.03
C CYS A 459 -8.66 -10.23 11.54
N HIS A 460 -8.15 -9.14 12.12
CA HIS A 460 -8.27 -8.89 13.55
C HIS A 460 -8.86 -7.51 13.73
N LEU A 461 -10.18 -7.43 13.95
CA LEU A 461 -10.91 -6.34 14.64
C LEU A 461 -12.44 -6.50 14.49
N HIS A 462 -13.02 -7.66 14.81
CA HIS A 462 -14.41 -7.74 15.29
C HIS A 462 -14.73 -9.14 15.88
N PRO A 463 -15.37 -9.27 17.05
CA PRO A 463 -15.77 -10.57 17.62
C PRO A 463 -16.89 -11.30 16.85
N ARG A 464 -17.24 -10.84 15.64
CA ARG A 464 -18.34 -11.35 14.81
C ARG A 464 -17.98 -11.56 13.33
N CYS A 465 -16.72 -11.36 12.93
CA CYS A 465 -16.28 -11.68 11.58
C CYS A 465 -15.84 -13.16 11.53
N ASN A 466 -16.61 -14.00 10.83
CA ASN A 466 -16.17 -15.35 10.50
C ASN A 466 -14.92 -15.25 9.62
N CYS A 467 -13.77 -15.67 10.13
CA CYS A 467 -12.53 -15.73 9.34
C CYS A 467 -12.77 -16.63 8.11
N VAL A 468 -12.53 -16.07 6.92
CA VAL A 468 -12.61 -16.80 5.66
C VAL A 468 -11.20 -17.17 5.24
N LEU A 469 -10.94 -18.47 5.12
CA LEU A 469 -9.63 -19.00 4.73
C LEU A 469 -9.75 -19.72 3.39
N MET A 470 -9.02 -19.25 2.39
CA MET A 470 -8.95 -19.88 1.07
C MET A 470 -7.74 -20.81 1.05
N LYS A 471 -7.97 -22.11 0.93
CA LYS A 471 -6.92 -23.14 0.79
C LYS A 471 -7.18 -23.96 -0.47
N TRP A 472 -6.31 -24.91 -0.80
CA TRP A 472 -6.44 -25.76 -1.98
C TRP A 472 -6.54 -27.23 -1.56
N SER A 473 -7.13 -28.07 -2.41
CA SER A 473 -7.08 -29.53 -2.30
C SER A 473 -6.53 -30.15 -3.58
N GLY A 474 -5.56 -31.05 -3.43
CA GLY A 474 -4.96 -31.83 -4.51
C GLY A 474 -5.77 -33.01 -4.98
#